data_AF-A0A0D3LI60-F1
#
_entry.id   AF-A0A0D3LI60-F1
#
_cell.length_a   1.000
_cell.length_b   1.000
_cell.length_c   1.000
_cell.angle_alpha   90.00
_cell.angle_beta   90.00
_cell.angle_gamma   90.00
#
_symmetry.space_group_name_H-M   'P 1'
#
loop_
_entity.id
_entity.type
_entity.pdbx_description
1 polymer ?
#
loop_
_entity_poly.entity_id
_entity_poly.type
_entity_poly.pdbx_seq_one_letter_code
_entity_poly.pdbx_strand_id
1 'polypeptide(L)'
;MHKISGTGGFLMLMLLALAGACGSGGNEASDTARTQSAYKTFTFSNGEVEQILQVRWYNDTAVSFVLEHHQGNCNYTLSGDAVNPYISYDPETDTDESTGELYWIDIYLYNRDNCRMALRIAQDTTKAQLQLSNCAASPTCALESAGVLRREL
;
A
#
# COMPACT_ATOMS: atom_id res chain seq x y z
N MET A 1 12.64 -12.13 -80.67
CA MET A 1 12.82 -11.59 -79.30
C MET A 1 13.80 -12.49 -78.58
N HIS A 2 14.85 -11.88 -78.01
CA HIS A 2 16.04 -12.55 -77.48
C HIS A 2 15.76 -13.41 -76.23
N LYS A 3 16.46 -14.55 -76.19
CA LYS A 3 16.61 -15.55 -75.10
C LYS A 3 17.34 -14.99 -73.89
N ILE A 4 17.00 -15.52 -72.69
CA ILE A 4 17.87 -16.12 -71.65
C ILE A 4 16.90 -17.02 -70.82
N SER A 5 16.84 -18.36 -70.79
CA SER A 5 17.79 -19.49 -70.70
C SER A 5 18.62 -19.53 -69.42
N GLY A 6 18.32 -20.46 -68.49
CA GLY A 6 19.31 -20.91 -67.51
C GLY A 6 18.76 -21.42 -66.19
N THR A 7 18.23 -22.64 -66.20
CA THR A 7 18.17 -23.55 -65.04
C THR A 7 19.56 -23.82 -64.48
N GLY A 8 19.75 -23.66 -63.17
CA GLY A 8 20.95 -24.13 -62.45
C GLY A 8 20.83 -23.94 -60.94
N GLY A 9 20.99 -25.05 -60.20
CA GLY A 9 21.10 -25.11 -58.73
C GLY A 9 19.76 -25.33 -58.04
N PHE A 10 19.25 -26.56 -57.90
CA PHE A 10 19.77 -27.66 -57.06
C PHE A 10 19.99 -27.25 -55.60
N LEU A 11 19.03 -27.68 -54.76
CA LEU A 11 19.06 -27.86 -53.31
C LEU A 11 19.91 -26.87 -52.48
N MET A 12 19.24 -25.92 -51.85
CA MET A 12 19.56 -25.55 -50.48
C MET A 12 18.29 -25.54 -49.63
N LEU A 13 18.11 -26.70 -48.98
CA LEU A 13 17.72 -26.83 -47.57
C LEU A 13 16.50 -26.02 -47.09
N MET A 14 15.38 -26.73 -47.00
CA MET A 14 14.46 -26.62 -45.87
C MET A 14 15.24 -26.43 -44.56
N LEU A 15 14.87 -25.41 -43.79
CA LEU A 15 15.08 -25.10 -42.36
C LEU A 15 14.85 -23.58 -42.28
N LEU A 16 13.79 -22.99 -41.73
CA LEU A 16 13.02 -23.32 -40.54
C LEU A 16 11.58 -22.83 -40.72
N ALA A 17 10.65 -23.78 -40.83
CA ALA A 17 9.34 -23.65 -40.21
C ALA A 17 9.36 -24.61 -39.01
N LEU A 18 8.83 -24.17 -37.87
CA LEU A 18 8.74 -24.85 -36.57
C LEU A 18 9.97 -24.80 -35.65
N ALA A 19 10.07 -23.70 -34.90
CA ALA A 19 10.46 -23.68 -33.48
C ALA A 19 9.93 -22.37 -32.87
N GLY A 20 8.94 -22.32 -31.98
CA GLY A 20 8.05 -23.35 -31.48
C GLY A 20 6.76 -22.67 -30.99
N ALA A 21 5.67 -23.41 -31.06
CA ALA A 21 4.60 -23.23 -30.09
C ALA A 21 5.21 -23.41 -28.70
N CYS A 22 5.32 -22.31 -27.93
CA CYS A 22 5.30 -22.43 -26.47
C CYS A 22 3.85 -22.21 -26.05
N GLY A 23 3.07 -23.29 -26.20
CA GLY A 23 1.87 -23.47 -25.40
C GLY A 23 2.31 -24.06 -24.06
N SER A 24 2.27 -23.24 -23.03
CA SER A 24 2.04 -23.60 -21.62
C SER A 24 2.03 -22.25 -20.89
N GLY A 25 0.88 -21.73 -20.51
CA GLY A 25 0.17 -22.33 -19.38
C GLY A 25 0.77 -21.75 -18.12
N GLY A 26 0.33 -20.54 -17.79
CA GLY A 26 0.62 -19.87 -16.53
C GLY A 26 -0.51 -18.88 -16.34
N ASN A 27 -1.43 -19.21 -15.45
CA ASN A 27 -2.32 -18.23 -14.86
C ASN A 27 -1.44 -17.11 -14.29
N GLU A 28 -1.32 -15.99 -15.01
CA GLU A 28 -1.19 -14.70 -14.34
C GLU A 28 -2.56 -14.04 -14.30
N ALA A 29 -3.55 -14.84 -13.90
CA ALA A 29 -4.56 -14.36 -12.97
C ALA A 29 -3.85 -14.20 -11.60
N SER A 30 -3.13 -13.10 -11.43
CA SER A 30 -2.73 -12.60 -10.11
C SER A 30 -2.43 -11.11 -10.21
N ASP A 31 -3.32 -10.31 -9.62
CA ASP A 31 -3.00 -9.05 -8.95
C ASP A 31 -2.67 -7.76 -9.71
N THR A 32 -2.84 -7.66 -11.03
CA THR A 32 -2.74 -6.33 -11.70
C THR A 32 -4.04 -5.51 -11.69
N ALA A 33 -4.94 -5.82 -10.76
CA ALA A 33 -6.15 -5.03 -10.46
C ALA A 33 -6.22 -4.67 -8.96
N ARG A 34 -5.10 -4.28 -8.35
CA ARG A 34 -5.15 -3.44 -7.13
C ARG A 34 -5.49 -2.01 -7.56
N THR A 35 -6.79 -1.84 -7.75
CA THR A 35 -7.58 -0.61 -7.72
C THR A 35 -6.81 0.63 -7.29
N GLN A 36 -6.80 1.68 -8.13
CA GLN A 36 -6.64 3.05 -7.65
C GLN A 36 -7.80 3.32 -6.67
N SER A 37 -7.60 2.97 -5.40
CA SER A 37 -8.64 3.02 -4.38
C SER A 37 -8.91 4.47 -3.99
N ALA A 38 -10.18 4.84 -3.85
CA ALA A 38 -10.55 5.99 -3.05
C ALA A 38 -9.95 5.84 -1.64
N TYR A 39 -9.72 6.96 -0.96
CA TYR A 39 -9.25 6.92 0.43
C TYR A 39 -10.20 6.07 1.28
N LYS A 40 -9.65 5.19 2.12
CA LYS A 40 -10.37 4.57 3.22
C LYS A 40 -10.19 5.45 4.46
N THR A 41 -11.27 5.74 5.16
CA THR A 41 -11.26 6.59 6.35
C THR A 41 -11.37 5.72 7.60
N PHE A 42 -10.50 5.97 8.57
CA PHE A 42 -10.52 5.41 9.90
C PHE A 42 -10.67 6.55 10.91
N THR A 43 -11.56 6.38 11.89
CA THR A 43 -11.81 7.41 12.89
C THR A 43 -11.67 6.87 14.30
N PHE A 44 -11.18 7.73 15.18
CA PHE A 44 -11.20 7.57 16.62
C PHE A 44 -11.76 8.85 17.23
N SER A 45 -12.68 8.70 18.19
CA SER A 45 -13.14 9.81 19.02
C SER A 45 -13.49 9.30 20.41
N ASN A 46 -12.99 9.99 21.45
CA ASN A 46 -13.32 9.69 22.85
C ASN A 46 -13.92 10.90 23.60
N GLY A 47 -14.33 11.94 22.86
CA GLY A 47 -14.87 13.18 23.42
C GLY A 47 -13.83 14.23 23.80
N GLU A 48 -12.56 13.86 23.95
CA GLU A 48 -11.45 14.79 24.21
C GLU A 48 -10.54 14.94 22.99
N VAL A 49 -10.28 13.82 22.31
CA VAL A 49 -9.46 13.73 21.11
C VAL A 49 -10.29 13.11 19.99
N GLU A 50 -10.19 13.69 18.81
CA GLU A 50 -10.66 13.12 17.56
C GLU A 50 -9.48 12.99 16.58
N GLN A 51 -9.38 11.82 15.94
CA GLN A 51 -8.42 11.56 14.88
C GLN A 51 -9.12 10.94 13.68
N ILE A 52 -8.86 11.49 12.51
CA ILE A 52 -9.38 11.02 11.22
C ILE A 52 -8.17 10.68 10.35
N LEU A 53 -7.99 9.40 10.08
CA LEU A 53 -6.93 8.89 9.22
C LEU A 53 -7.55 8.46 7.89
N GLN A 54 -7.17 9.12 6.81
CA GLN A 54 -7.50 8.73 5.45
C GLN A 54 -6.28 8.05 4.83
N VAL A 55 -6.46 6.83 4.30
CA VAL A 55 -5.38 6.06 3.66
C VAL A 55 -5.75 5.68 2.24
N ARG A 56 -4.83 5.88 1.30
CA ARG A 56 -4.94 5.43 -0.09
C ARG A 56 -3.75 4.53 -0.41
N TRP A 57 -4.02 3.30 -0.82
CA TRP A 57 -2.98 2.37 -1.27
C TRP A 57 -2.57 2.69 -2.70
N TYR A 58 -1.26 2.77 -2.93
CA TYR A 58 -0.70 2.74 -4.27
C TYR A 58 -0.44 1.30 -4.70
N ASN A 59 0.10 0.51 -3.77
CA ASN A 59 0.38 -0.91 -3.87
C ASN A 59 0.57 -1.47 -2.45
N ASP A 60 1.07 -2.69 -2.35
CA ASP A 60 1.27 -3.43 -1.10
C ASP A 60 2.37 -2.85 -0.22
N THR A 61 3.23 -2.01 -0.81
CA THR A 61 4.45 -1.53 -0.19
C THR A 61 4.39 -0.04 0.12
N ALA A 62 3.34 0.66 -0.32
CA ALA A 62 3.24 2.10 -0.19
C ALA A 62 1.79 2.58 -0.13
N VAL A 63 1.55 3.48 0.81
CA VAL A 63 0.28 4.19 1.00
C VAL A 63 0.53 5.70 1.04
N SER A 64 -0.44 6.48 0.59
CA SER A 64 -0.58 7.89 0.90
C SER A 64 -1.55 8.04 2.06
N PHE A 65 -1.32 9.01 2.94
CA PHE A 65 -2.21 9.26 4.06
C PHE A 65 -2.42 10.75 4.33
N VAL A 66 -3.57 11.03 4.97
CA VAL A 66 -3.87 12.30 5.62
C VAL A 66 -4.38 11.96 7.03
N LEU A 67 -3.74 12.50 8.05
CA LEU A 67 -4.11 12.38 9.45
C LEU A 67 -4.54 13.75 9.95
N GLU A 68 -5.81 13.89 10.27
CA GLU A 68 -6.37 15.04 10.97
C GLU A 68 -6.48 14.72 12.45
N HIS A 69 -6.11 15.67 13.29
CA HIS A 69 -6.14 15.56 14.74
C HIS A 69 -6.76 16.80 15.35
N HIS A 70 -7.73 16.58 16.23
CA HIS A 70 -8.47 17.60 16.95
C HIS A 70 -8.41 17.30 18.45
N GLN A 71 -7.89 18.24 19.25
CA GLN A 71 -7.89 18.18 20.71
C GLN A 71 -8.02 19.59 21.29
N GLY A 72 -9.19 19.91 21.86
CA GLY A 72 -9.47 21.27 22.34
C GLY A 72 -9.31 22.32 21.23
N ASN A 73 -8.29 23.19 21.35
CA ASN A 73 -7.96 24.21 20.33
C ASN A 73 -6.83 23.78 19.38
N CYS A 74 -6.29 22.58 19.54
CA CYS A 74 -5.27 22.02 18.65
C CYS A 74 -5.97 21.32 17.47
N ASN A 75 -5.86 21.94 16.30
CA ASN A 75 -6.23 21.34 15.02
C ASN A 75 -4.96 21.18 14.19
N TYR A 76 -4.61 19.95 13.84
CA TYR A 76 -3.41 19.67 13.07
C TYR A 76 -3.65 18.62 12.00
N THR A 77 -3.00 18.80 10.86
CA THR A 77 -3.04 17.86 9.75
C THR A 77 -1.61 17.44 9.39
N LEU A 78 -1.35 16.14 9.45
CA LEU A 78 -0.14 15.52 8.94
C LEU A 78 -0.47 14.72 7.69
N SER A 79 0.31 14.88 6.62
CA SER A 79 0.11 14.11 5.39
C SER A 79 1.44 13.71 4.76
N GLY A 80 1.41 12.65 3.97
CA GLY A 80 2.57 12.16 3.26
C GLY A 80 2.36 10.76 2.71
N ASP A 81 3.46 10.15 2.31
CA ASP A 81 3.48 8.78 1.83
C ASP A 81 4.29 7.92 2.82
N ALA A 82 3.72 6.80 3.22
CA ALA A 82 4.31 5.83 4.12
C ALA A 82 4.61 4.54 3.37
N VAL A 83 5.75 3.92 3.68
CA VAL A 83 6.23 2.73 2.98
C VAL A 83 6.27 1.54 3.92
N ASN A 84 5.85 0.38 3.45
CA ASN A 84 6.11 -0.88 4.13
C ASN A 84 7.48 -1.39 3.65
N PRO A 85 8.53 -1.34 4.48
CA PRO A 85 9.87 -1.78 4.08
C PRO A 85 9.99 -3.31 4.00
N TYR A 86 8.96 -4.04 4.44
CA TYR A 86 8.98 -5.50 4.60
C TYR A 86 7.98 -6.15 3.65
N ILE A 87 8.34 -6.25 2.38
CA ILE A 87 7.50 -6.85 1.33
C ILE A 87 7.27 -8.37 1.57
N SER A 88 8.08 -9.01 2.41
CA SER A 88 8.12 -10.48 2.56
C SER A 88 8.07 -10.99 4.01
N TYR A 89 7.66 -10.16 4.98
CA TYR A 89 7.73 -10.54 6.39
C TYR A 89 6.37 -11.03 6.91
N ASP A 90 6.42 -11.98 7.86
CA ASP A 90 5.22 -12.48 8.54
C ASP A 90 4.44 -11.30 9.16
N PRO A 91 3.11 -11.24 8.99
CA PRO A 91 2.32 -10.17 9.55
C PRO A 91 2.47 -10.12 11.07
N GLU A 92 2.58 -8.91 11.62
CA GLU A 92 2.53 -8.72 13.07
C GLU A 92 1.07 -8.73 13.53
N THR A 93 0.87 -8.89 14.84
CA THR A 93 -0.45 -8.70 15.46
C THR A 93 -0.48 -7.43 16.29
N ASP A 94 -1.66 -6.82 16.34
CA ASP A 94 -1.98 -5.75 17.27
C ASP A 94 -3.15 -6.14 18.18
N THR A 95 -3.39 -5.34 19.23
CA THR A 95 -4.50 -5.52 20.17
C THR A 95 -5.39 -4.29 20.17
N ASP A 96 -6.69 -4.49 20.06
CA ASP A 96 -7.68 -3.44 20.33
C ASP A 96 -7.82 -3.27 21.83
N GLU A 97 -7.29 -2.18 22.40
CA GLU A 97 -7.24 -1.98 23.85
C GLU A 97 -8.64 -1.88 24.48
N SER A 98 -9.67 -1.54 23.68
CA SER A 98 -11.05 -1.44 24.16
C SER A 98 -11.76 -2.78 24.27
N THR A 99 -11.38 -3.76 23.45
CA THR A 99 -12.05 -5.08 23.38
C THR A 99 -11.15 -6.25 23.78
N GLY A 100 -9.83 -6.05 23.80
CA GLY A 100 -8.82 -7.09 23.96
C GLY A 100 -8.62 -7.98 22.72
N GLU A 101 -9.26 -7.67 21.60
CA GLU A 101 -9.20 -8.47 20.38
C GLU A 101 -7.84 -8.34 19.69
N LEU A 102 -7.24 -9.48 19.31
CA LEU A 102 -6.02 -9.54 18.50
C LEU A 102 -6.35 -9.55 17.01
N TYR A 103 -5.58 -8.82 16.20
CA TYR A 103 -5.74 -8.79 14.74
C TYR A 103 -4.42 -8.63 14.01
N TRP A 104 -4.32 -9.19 12.80
CA TRP A 104 -3.12 -9.12 11.95
C TRP A 104 -3.01 -7.78 11.24
N ILE A 105 -1.80 -7.24 11.18
CA ILE A 105 -1.53 -5.90 10.66
C ILE A 105 -0.44 -5.88 9.59
N ASP A 106 -0.59 -4.93 8.66
CA ASP A 106 0.47 -4.44 7.80
C ASP A 106 1.00 -3.12 8.39
N ILE A 107 2.32 -2.90 8.30
CA ILE A 107 2.98 -1.72 8.89
C ILE A 107 3.55 -0.85 7.78
N TYR A 108 3.14 0.42 7.75
CA TYR A 108 3.69 1.44 6.86
C TYR A 108 4.39 2.51 7.70
N LEU A 109 5.63 2.84 7.32
CA LEU A 109 6.48 3.77 8.05
C LEU A 109 6.57 5.10 7.30
N TYR A 110 6.33 6.18 8.03
CA TYR A 110 6.56 7.55 7.61
C TYR A 110 7.67 8.15 8.47
N ASN A 111 8.64 8.78 7.81
CA ASN A 111 9.73 9.48 8.47
C ASN A 111 10.07 10.74 7.67
N ARG A 112 9.74 11.90 8.22
CA ARG A 112 10.04 13.21 7.62
C ARG A 112 10.44 14.20 8.70
N ASP A 113 11.52 14.93 8.43
CA ASP A 113 12.14 15.86 9.38
C ASP A 113 12.47 15.13 10.69
N ASN A 114 11.69 15.38 11.75
CA ASN A 114 11.79 14.68 13.03
C ASN A 114 10.58 13.82 13.36
N CYS A 115 9.49 13.92 12.59
CA CYS A 115 8.28 13.15 12.82
C CYS A 115 8.45 11.74 12.29
N ARG A 116 8.28 10.76 13.18
CA ARG A 116 8.24 9.34 12.86
C ARG A 116 6.87 8.81 13.19
N MET A 117 6.28 8.10 12.24
CA MET A 117 4.98 7.48 12.43
C MET A 117 4.99 6.07 11.83
N ALA A 118 4.47 5.10 12.58
CA ALA A 118 4.06 3.82 12.04
C ALA A 118 2.53 3.80 11.93
N LEU A 119 2.02 3.58 10.71
CA LEU A 119 0.62 3.27 10.45
C LEU A 119 0.49 1.75 10.45
N ARG A 120 -0.20 1.20 11.45
CA ARG A 120 -0.39 -0.23 11.64
C ARG A 120 -1.84 -0.54 11.26
N ILE A 121 -2.06 -1.07 10.06
CA ILE A 121 -3.40 -1.22 9.49
C ILE A 121 -3.76 -2.71 9.47
N ALA A 122 -4.95 -3.06 9.99
CA ALA A 122 -5.43 -4.43 9.93
C ALA A 122 -5.52 -4.90 8.46
N GLN A 123 -5.15 -6.16 8.18
CA GLN A 123 -5.15 -6.69 6.82
C GLN A 123 -6.55 -6.73 6.18
N ASP A 124 -7.59 -6.87 7.00
CA ASP A 124 -8.99 -6.75 6.58
C ASP A 124 -9.43 -5.28 6.33
N THR A 125 -8.54 -4.33 6.59
CA THR A 125 -8.72 -2.88 6.48
C THR A 125 -9.86 -2.33 7.33
N THR A 126 -10.21 -2.99 8.44
CA THR A 126 -11.29 -2.53 9.34
C THR A 126 -10.80 -1.64 10.47
N LYS A 127 -9.52 -1.75 10.82
CA LYS A 127 -8.90 -1.08 11.98
C LYS A 127 -7.53 -0.54 11.60
N ALA A 128 -7.11 0.52 12.28
CA ALA A 128 -5.75 1.03 12.22
C ALA A 128 -5.31 1.53 13.59
N GLN A 129 -4.02 1.40 13.90
CA GLN A 129 -3.39 2.01 15.06
C GLN A 129 -2.25 2.90 14.57
N LEU A 130 -2.04 4.02 15.26
CA LEU A 130 -0.96 4.96 14.97
C LEU A 130 0.06 4.89 16.10
N GLN A 131 1.34 4.76 15.74
CA GLN A 131 2.45 4.96 16.67
C GLN A 131 3.25 6.17 16.22
N LEU A 132 3.04 7.28 16.92
CA LEU A 132 3.60 8.59 16.61
C LEU A 132 4.76 8.92 17.55
N SER A 133 5.82 9.52 17.00
CA SER A 133 6.95 10.02 17.78
C SER A 133 7.47 11.32 17.19
N ASN A 134 7.59 12.35 18.03
CA ASN A 134 8.10 13.68 17.66
C ASN A 134 7.32 14.37 16.52
N CYS A 135 6.01 14.10 16.41
CA CYS A 135 5.13 14.65 15.38
C CYS A 135 4.35 15.87 15.89
N ALA A 136 5.05 16.88 16.42
CA ALA A 136 4.42 18.08 16.95
C ALA A 136 4.41 19.23 15.92
N ALA A 137 3.27 19.88 15.76
CA ALA A 137 3.16 21.14 15.02
C ALA A 137 3.68 22.32 15.85
N SER A 138 3.45 22.26 17.16
CA SER A 138 3.90 23.24 18.15
C SER A 138 4.00 22.59 19.54
N PRO A 139 4.65 23.24 20.53
CA PRO A 139 4.76 22.71 21.89
C PRO A 139 3.42 22.44 22.60
N THR A 140 2.34 23.09 22.17
CA THR A 140 0.99 22.95 22.75
C THR A 140 0.06 22.14 21.85
N CYS A 141 0.56 21.60 20.75
CA CYS A 141 -0.20 20.85 19.75
C CYS A 141 0.70 19.71 19.24
N ALA A 142 0.80 18.67 20.07
CA ALA A 142 1.53 17.45 19.78
C ALA A 142 0.55 16.39 19.27
N LEU A 143 0.91 15.71 18.18
CA LEU A 143 0.20 14.48 17.82
C LEU A 143 0.48 13.40 18.86
N GLU A 144 -0.59 12.84 19.40
CA GLU A 144 -0.53 11.67 20.27
C GLU A 144 -0.99 10.43 19.50
N SER A 145 -0.42 9.28 19.84
CA SER A 145 -0.96 7.99 19.42
C SER A 145 -2.31 7.80 20.11
N ALA A 146 -3.40 7.99 19.37
CA ALA A 146 -4.71 7.55 19.86
C ALA A 146 -4.81 6.02 19.78
N GLY A 147 -5.78 5.44 20.49
CA GLY A 147 -6.08 4.01 20.43
C GLY A 147 -6.52 3.56 19.03
N VAL A 148 -7.07 2.35 18.92
CA VAL A 148 -7.48 1.81 17.61
C VAL A 148 -8.53 2.68 16.91
N LEU A 149 -8.17 3.22 15.75
CA LEU A 149 -9.05 3.89 14.79
C LEU A 149 -9.85 2.83 14.02
N ARG A 150 -11.15 3.07 13.83
CA ARG A 150 -12.07 2.13 13.18
C ARG A 150 -12.52 2.67 11.83
N ARG A 151 -12.64 1.79 10.83
CA ARG A 151 -13.08 2.19 9.49
C ARG A 151 -14.53 2.69 9.53
N GLU A 152 -14.78 3.83 8.91
CA GLU A 152 -16.14 4.26 8.60
C GLU A 152 -16.71 3.39 7.47
N LEU A 153 -17.84 2.73 7.75
CA LEU A 153 -18.48 1.78 6.84
C LEU A 153 -19.34 2.46 5.78
#